data_AF-A0A6J7C7X7-F1
#
_entry.id   AF-A0A6J7C7X7-F1
#
_cell.length_a   1.000
_cell.length_b   1.000
_cell.length_c   1.000
_cell.angle_alpha   90.00
_cell.angle_beta   90.00
_cell.angle_gamma   90.00
#
_symmetry.space_group_name_H-M   'P 1'
#
loop_
_entity.id
_entity.type
_entity.pdbx_description
1 polymer ?
#
loop_
_entity_poly.entity_id
_entity_poly.type
_entity_poly.pdbx_seq_one_letter_code
_entity_poly.pdbx_strand_id
1 'polypeptide(L)'
;MRLTEPFRGGLPRHKTTTIIVTVEILASARKHGVSDDDIRHACANAIGSITTPDQPDFTMLIGPDQSGEPLEVGVLAADDNDYVIHAMTARPRYMNMIRHDRGGPR
;
A
#
# COMPACT_ATOMS: atom_id res chain seq x y z
N MET A 1 -51.86 14.42 -4.12
CA MET A 1 -51.91 13.86 -2.74
C MET A 1 -51.55 12.38 -2.87
N ARG A 2 -50.40 11.81 -2.48
CA ARG A 2 -49.31 12.05 -1.50
C ARG A 2 -47.96 11.63 -2.17
N LEU A 3 -46.85 12.39 -2.14
CA LEU A 3 -45.70 12.41 -1.19
C LEU A 3 -45.15 11.01 -0.77
N THR A 4 -43.97 10.62 -1.32
CA THR A 4 -42.62 10.39 -0.70
C THR A 4 -42.34 8.91 -0.42
N GLU A 5 -41.18 8.33 -0.76
CA GLU A 5 -39.91 8.41 0.00
C GLU A 5 -38.65 7.95 -0.80
N PRO A 6 -37.41 8.27 -0.33
CA PRO A 6 -36.24 8.53 -1.19
C PRO A 6 -35.26 7.37 -1.39
N PHE A 7 -34.49 7.46 -2.46
CA PHE A 7 -33.34 6.59 -2.78
C PHE A 7 -32.23 6.73 -1.72
N ARG A 8 -32.12 5.74 -0.83
CA ARG A 8 -30.98 5.59 0.09
C ARG A 8 -29.92 4.68 -0.52
N GLY A 9 -29.20 5.19 -1.51
CA GLY A 9 -27.94 4.60 -1.96
C GLY A 9 -26.80 5.19 -1.16
N GLY A 10 -26.48 4.62 0.01
CA GLY A 10 -25.26 4.99 0.73
C GLY A 10 -24.04 4.62 -0.11
N LEU A 11 -23.12 5.58 -0.35
CA LEU A 11 -21.84 5.30 -0.99
C LEU A 11 -21.17 4.10 -0.27
N PRO A 12 -20.52 3.18 -1.00
CA PRO A 12 -19.76 2.11 -0.38
C PRO A 12 -18.70 2.75 0.52
N ARG A 13 -18.85 2.58 1.84
CA ARG A 13 -17.80 2.94 2.78
C ARG A 13 -16.64 2.01 2.45
N HIS A 14 -15.57 2.54 1.87
CA HIS A 14 -14.32 1.80 1.77
C HIS A 14 -14.01 1.30 3.20
N LYS A 15 -13.98 -0.02 3.37
CA LYS A 15 -13.53 -0.63 4.62
C LYS A 15 -12.04 -0.36 4.67
N THR A 16 -11.63 0.70 5.37
CA THR A 16 -10.23 0.89 5.71
C THR A 16 -9.87 -0.16 6.75
N THR A 17 -9.40 -1.31 6.26
CA THR A 17 -8.80 -2.33 7.11
C THR A 17 -7.36 -1.89 7.36
N THR A 18 -7.12 -1.24 8.49
CA THR A 18 -5.75 -1.04 8.98
C THR A 18 -5.26 -2.40 9.47
N ILE A 19 -4.56 -3.14 8.63
CA ILE A 19 -3.82 -4.33 9.04
C ILE A 19 -2.56 -3.80 9.72
N ILE A 20 -2.42 -4.02 11.04
CA ILE A 20 -1.11 -3.93 11.68
C ILE A 20 -0.37 -5.18 11.22
N VAL A 21 0.30 -5.07 10.07
CA VAL A 21 1.12 -6.16 9.55
C VAL A 21 2.37 -6.18 10.42
N THR A 22 2.52 -7.19 11.27
CA THR A 22 3.80 -7.49 11.91
C THR A 22 4.75 -8.05 10.85
N VAL A 23 5.21 -7.19 9.93
CA VAL A 23 6.08 -7.63 8.84
C VAL A 23 7.42 -8.13 9.37
N GLU A 24 7.84 -9.31 8.94
CA GLU A 24 9.21 -9.76 9.13
C GLU A 24 10.10 -9.18 8.03
N ILE A 25 11.15 -8.45 8.42
CA ILE A 25 12.06 -7.80 7.47
C ILE A 25 13.25 -8.72 7.21
N LEU A 26 13.27 -9.35 6.02
CA LEU A 26 14.34 -10.23 5.62
C LEU A 26 15.63 -9.46 5.29
N ALA A 27 16.77 -10.13 5.39
CA ALA A 27 18.08 -9.54 5.11
C ALA A 27 18.15 -8.89 3.70
N SER A 28 17.43 -9.45 2.73
CA SER A 28 17.38 -8.92 1.36
C SER A 28 16.74 -7.54 1.25
N ALA A 29 15.82 -7.18 2.15
CA ALA A 29 15.14 -5.90 2.14
C ALA A 29 16.11 -4.72 2.35
N ARG A 30 17.18 -4.96 3.09
CA ARG A 30 18.18 -3.95 3.50
C ARG A 30 19.27 -3.72 2.45
N LYS A 31 19.24 -4.44 1.32
CA LYS A 31 20.28 -4.37 0.27
C LYS A 31 20.50 -2.96 -0.30
N HIS A 32 19.52 -2.08 -0.20
CA HIS A 32 19.61 -0.68 -0.66
C HIS A 32 19.82 0.33 0.47
N GLY A 33 20.16 -0.12 1.69
CA GLY A 33 20.50 0.75 2.80
C GLY A 33 19.31 1.39 3.51
N VAL A 34 18.08 0.93 3.26
CA VAL A 34 16.88 1.38 3.98
C VAL A 34 16.85 0.74 5.37
N SER A 35 16.60 1.54 6.40
CA SER A 35 16.51 1.08 7.79
C SER A 35 15.22 0.30 8.05
N ASP A 36 15.22 -0.58 9.05
CA ASP A 36 14.02 -1.32 9.44
C ASP A 36 12.89 -0.40 9.90
N ASP A 37 13.22 0.71 10.57
CA ASP A 37 12.24 1.67 11.07
C ASP A 37 11.56 2.43 9.92
N ASP A 38 12.32 2.80 8.89
CA ASP A 38 11.78 3.41 7.68
C ASP A 38 10.91 2.43 6.89
N ILE A 39 11.31 1.16 6.79
CA ILE A 39 10.51 0.09 6.17
C ILE A 39 9.18 -0.07 6.90
N ARG A 40 9.21 -0.20 8.24
CA ARG A 40 7.98 -0.34 9.05
C ARG A 40 7.10 0.89 8.91
N HIS A 41 7.70 2.08 8.91
CA HIS A 41 6.97 3.33 8.74
C HIS A 41 6.29 3.39 7.37
N ALA A 42 6.99 3.02 6.30
CA ALA A 42 6.43 2.97 4.95
C ALA A 42 5.31 1.93 4.81
N CYS A 43 5.45 0.74 5.41
CA CYS A 43 4.38 -0.26 5.44
C CYS A 43 3.15 0.24 6.21
N ALA A 44 3.34 0.81 7.40
CA ALA A 44 2.26 1.29 8.24
C ALA A 44 1.51 2.50 7.63
N ASN A 45 2.20 3.29 6.81
CA ASN A 45 1.67 4.49 6.17
C ASN A 45 1.59 4.34 4.64
N ALA A 46 1.41 3.12 4.14
CA ALA A 46 1.32 2.86 2.71
C ALA A 46 0.18 3.68 2.09
N ILE A 47 0.50 4.43 1.03
CA ILE A 47 -0.42 5.29 0.28
C ILE A 47 -0.82 4.66 -1.06
N GLY A 48 -0.21 3.53 -1.42
CA GLY A 48 -0.57 2.75 -2.60
C GLY A 48 -0.03 1.34 -2.52
N SER A 49 -0.69 0.43 -3.22
CA SER A 49 -0.31 -0.98 -3.31
C SER A 49 -0.61 -1.53 -4.70
N ILE A 50 0.24 -2.43 -5.19
CA ILE A 50 0.09 -3.06 -6.50
C ILE A 50 0.39 -4.55 -6.37
N THR A 51 -0.56 -5.38 -6.78
CA THR A 51 -0.45 -6.84 -6.85
C THR A 51 -0.80 -7.26 -8.26
N THR A 52 0.01 -8.14 -8.86
CA THR A 52 -0.20 -8.60 -10.25
C THR A 52 -0.89 -9.96 -10.23
N PRO A 53 -1.84 -10.27 -11.14
CA PRO A 53 -2.49 -11.58 -11.17
C PRO A 53 -1.52 -12.77 -11.31
N ASP A 54 -0.39 -12.58 -11.99
CA ASP A 54 0.66 -13.60 -12.14
C ASP A 54 1.47 -13.86 -10.85
N GLN A 55 1.40 -12.95 -9.87
CA GLN A 55 2.10 -13.04 -8.59
C GLN A 55 1.16 -12.58 -7.46
N PRO A 56 0.12 -13.37 -7.14
CA PRO A 56 -0.93 -12.96 -6.21
C PRO A 56 -0.41 -12.73 -4.78
N ASP A 57 0.65 -13.42 -4.39
CA ASP A 57 1.24 -13.33 -3.06
C ASP A 57 2.24 -12.18 -2.94
N PHE A 58 2.62 -11.54 -4.05
CA PHE A 58 3.59 -10.44 -4.05
C PHE A 58 2.91 -9.09 -4.25
N THR A 59 3.09 -8.20 -3.28
CA THR A 59 2.55 -6.84 -3.32
C THR A 59 3.68 -5.83 -3.23
N MET A 60 3.69 -4.87 -4.16
CA MET A 60 4.52 -3.68 -4.06
C MET A 60 3.74 -2.58 -3.33
N LEU A 61 4.19 -2.21 -2.14
CA LEU A 61 3.69 -1.08 -1.39
C LEU A 61 4.49 0.18 -1.71
N ILE A 62 3.81 1.33 -1.73
CA ILE A 62 4.46 2.64 -1.72
C ILE A 62 4.02 3.38 -0.47
N GLY A 63 4.99 3.83 0.33
CA GLY A 63 4.74 4.56 1.57
C GLY A 63 5.92 5.45 1.96
N PRO A 64 5.74 6.47 2.81
CA PRO A 64 6.82 7.35 3.23
C PRO A 64 7.72 6.70 4.29
N ASP A 65 9.01 7.01 4.25
CA ASP A 65 9.92 6.82 5.38
C ASP A 65 9.57 7.77 6.54
N GLN A 66 10.35 7.74 7.63
CA GLN A 66 10.09 8.61 8.80
C GLN A 66 10.24 10.11 8.49
N SER A 67 10.95 10.47 7.43
CA SER A 67 11.16 11.85 6.98
C SER A 67 10.12 12.31 5.95
N GLY A 68 9.25 11.41 5.48
CA GLY A 68 8.26 11.68 4.45
C GLY A 68 8.72 11.37 3.02
N GLU A 69 9.94 10.88 2.83
CA GLU A 69 10.44 10.49 1.51
C GLU A 69 9.83 9.14 1.09
N PRO A 70 9.29 9.05 -0.13
CA PRO A 70 8.58 7.86 -0.58
C PRO A 70 9.53 6.67 -0.82
N LEU A 71 9.13 5.50 -0.32
CA LEU A 71 9.79 4.21 -0.48
C LEU A 71 8.92 3.22 -1.27
N GLU A 72 9.59 2.39 -2.06
CA GLU A 72 9.07 1.14 -2.61
C GLU A 72 9.37 0.01 -1.62
N VAL A 73 8.36 -0.76 -1.22
CA VAL A 73 8.50 -1.91 -0.31
C VAL A 73 7.82 -3.14 -0.91
N GLY A 74 8.59 -4.17 -1.22
CA GLY A 74 8.10 -5.45 -1.73
C GLY A 74 7.77 -6.40 -0.58
N VAL A 75 6.50 -6.79 -0.49
CA VAL A 75 5.95 -7.69 0.54
C VAL A 75 5.48 -8.99 -0.10
N LEU A 76 5.88 -10.11 0.51
CA LEU A 76 5.37 -11.44 0.19
C LEU A 76 4.38 -11.86 1.28
N ALA A 77 3.12 -12.07 0.92
CA ALA A 77 2.10 -12.59 1.81
C ALA A 77 2.31 -14.10 2.00
N ALA A 78 2.15 -14.57 3.24
CA ALA A 78 2.09 -16.00 3.57
C ALA A 78 1.03 -16.24 4.65
N ASP A 79 0.69 -17.51 4.88
CA ASP A 79 -0.44 -17.88 5.76
C ASP A 79 -0.32 -17.34 7.19
N ASP A 80 0.89 -17.35 7.76
CA ASP A 80 1.13 -16.99 9.17
C ASP A 80 1.80 -15.62 9.34
N ASN A 81 2.48 -15.11 8.31
CA ASN A 81 3.21 -13.85 8.39
C ASN A 81 3.52 -13.24 7.03
N ASP A 82 3.63 -11.92 6.98
CA ASP A 82 4.06 -11.19 5.79
C ASP A 82 5.56 -10.86 5.87
N TYR A 83 6.26 -11.04 4.75
CA TYR A 83 7.70 -10.85 4.67
C TYR A 83 8.04 -9.65 3.78
N VAL A 84 8.76 -8.68 4.34
CA VAL A 84 9.39 -7.64 3.52
C VAL A 84 10.68 -8.22 2.96
N ILE A 85 10.72 -8.33 1.63
CA ILE A 85 11.84 -8.93 0.90
C ILE A 85 12.67 -7.90 0.12
N HIS A 86 12.14 -6.69 -0.06
CA HIS A 86 12.75 -5.61 -0.81
C HIS A 86 12.33 -4.24 -0.25
N ALA A 87 13.26 -3.30 -0.12
CA ALA A 87 12.95 -1.90 0.12
C ALA A 87 13.97 -1.00 -0.60
N MET A 88 13.50 0.10 -1.19
CA MET A 88 14.35 1.15 -1.76
C MET A 88 13.61 2.48 -1.87
N THR A 89 14.34 3.58 -2.09
CA THR A 89 13.73 4.86 -2.48
C THR A 89 12.83 4.67 -3.71
N ALA A 90 11.61 5.22 -3.65
CA ALA A 90 10.66 5.07 -4.73
C ALA A 90 11.18 5.72 -6.01
N ARG A 91 11.19 4.94 -7.08
CA ARG A 91 11.56 5.34 -8.43
C ARG A 91 10.43 6.18 -9.04
N PRO A 92 10.75 7.16 -9.89
CA PRO A 92 9.78 8.08 -10.50
C PRO A 92 8.57 7.39 -11.18
N ARG A 93 8.75 6.16 -11.69
CA ARG A 93 7.68 5.38 -12.34
C ARG A 93 6.49 5.10 -11.43
N TYR A 94 6.68 4.96 -10.11
CA TYR A 94 5.59 4.72 -9.16
C TYR A 94 4.99 6.01 -8.57
N MET A 95 5.73 7.13 -8.59
CA MET A 95 5.14 8.45 -8.27
C MET A 95 4.00 8.81 -9.23
N ASN A 96 4.11 8.40 -10.50
CA ASN A 96 3.04 8.62 -11.47
C ASN A 96 1.76 7.85 -11.10
N MET A 97 1.87 6.73 -10.39
CA MET A 97 0.72 5.93 -9.97
C MET A 97 -0.03 6.56 -8.79
N ILE A 98 0.69 7.09 -7.79
CA ILE A 98 0.10 7.87 -6.68
C ILE A 98 -0.57 9.16 -7.21
N ARG A 99 -0.04 9.75 -8.29
CA ARG A 99 -0.62 10.95 -8.90
C ARG A 99 -1.87 10.69 -9.76
N HIS A 100 -2.15 9.44 -10.14
CA HIS A 100 -3.22 9.11 -11.11
C HIS A 100 -4.49 8.49 -10.53
N ASP A 101 -4.67 8.39 -9.21
CA ASP A 101 -5.97 8.05 -8.61
C ASP A 101 -6.87 9.28 -8.37
N ARG A 102 -7.01 10.12 -9.41
CA ARG A 102 -8.18 11.00 -9.56
C ARG A 102 -9.03 10.51 -10.71
N GLY A 103 -9.58 9.30 -10.57
CA GLY A 103 -10.61 8.78 -11.46
C GLY A 103 -11.93 9.53 -11.27
N GLY A 104 -12.16 10.60 -12.04
CA GLY A 104 -13.49 11.04 -12.45
C GLY A 104 -13.78 10.55 -13.88
N PRO A 105 -15.00 10.13 -14.22
CA PRO A 105 -15.28 9.31 -15.41
C PRO A 105 -15.08 10.09 -16.72
N ARG A 106 -14.64 9.36 -17.76
CA ARG A 106 -14.66 9.79 -19.17
C ARG A 106 -15.97 9.41 -19.82
#